data_AF-A0A5A7VSF9-F1
#
_entry.id   AF-A0A5A7VSF9-F1
#
_cell.length_a   1.000
_cell.length_b   1.000
_cell.length_c   1.000
_cell.angle_alpha   90.00
_cell.angle_beta   90.00
_cell.angle_gamma   90.00
#
_symmetry.space_group_name_H-M   'P 1'
#
loop_
_entity.id
_entity.type
_entity.pdbx_description
1 polymer ?
#
loop_
_entity_poly.entity_id
_entity_poly.type
_entity_poly.pdbx_seq_one_letter_code
_entity_poly.pdbx_strand_id
1 'polypeptide(L)'
;MAKTATQRLGIFLALAVVMAATRIHISLLHHALWDASWAIFFLAGFWLRGAGRRAGLNWAFPLLMIEAVVIDYLVINGQGIDFWSHYCVSVAYWFLVPSYLSLWLGGSWLAKHQAGLQLQTLGMAIVAFVVSWTACYLLSNGSFYWLSASVPLPRSSAAWFANLGDWYLPFLQTTALYVAIGAVAHVLATQVSRALQAERAGLPR
;
A
#
# COMPACT_ATOMS: atom_id res chain seq x y z
N MET A 1 10.99 12.88 15.27
CA MET A 1 10.54 12.32 16.57
C MET A 1 10.34 10.82 16.40
N ALA A 2 10.97 9.98 17.22
CA ALA A 2 10.73 8.54 17.16
C ALA A 2 9.30 8.26 17.65
N LYS A 3 8.49 7.55 16.85
CA LYS A 3 7.12 7.14 17.25
C LYS A 3 7.18 6.10 18.36
N THR A 4 6.32 6.25 19.36
CA THR A 4 6.14 5.26 20.45
C THR A 4 5.53 3.96 19.91
N ALA A 5 5.63 2.87 20.69
CA ALA A 5 5.03 1.59 20.30
C ALA A 5 3.50 1.70 20.12
N THR A 6 2.81 2.39 21.04
CA THR A 6 1.36 2.63 20.98
C THR A 6 0.95 3.40 19.73
N GLN A 7 1.70 4.43 19.34
CA GLN A 7 1.44 5.18 18.10
C GLN A 7 1.60 4.31 16.86
N ARG A 8 2.62 3.43 16.83
CA ARG A 8 2.83 2.50 15.71
C ARG A 8 1.70 1.48 15.61
N LEU A 9 1.26 0.94 16.74
CA LEU A 9 0.13 0.02 16.80
C LEU A 9 -1.15 0.70 16.32
N GLY A 10 -1.43 1.93 16.77
CA GLY A 10 -2.58 2.70 16.31
C GLY A 10 -2.57 2.96 14.80
N ILE A 11 -1.41 3.33 14.24
CA ILE A 11 -1.26 3.51 12.78
C ILE A 11 -1.47 2.18 12.05
N PHE A 12 -0.88 1.08 12.54
CA PHE A 12 -1.06 -0.24 11.96
C PHE A 12 -2.54 -0.66 11.95
N LEU A 13 -3.23 -0.53 13.08
CA LEU A 13 -4.65 -0.88 13.19
C LEU A 13 -5.52 -0.01 12.27
N ALA A 14 -5.24 1.29 12.19
CA ALA A 14 -5.97 2.18 11.27
C ALA A 14 -5.77 1.75 9.81
N LEU A 15 -4.54 1.42 9.41
CA LEU A 15 -4.24 0.93 8.08
C LEU A 15 -4.91 -0.42 7.79
N ALA A 16 -4.86 -1.36 8.73
CA ALA A 16 -5.52 -2.66 8.63
C ALA A 16 -7.04 -2.50 8.41
N VAL A 17 -7.71 -1.69 9.25
CA VAL A 17 -9.15 -1.41 9.11
C VAL A 17 -9.48 -0.80 7.75
N VAL A 18 -8.69 0.15 7.25
CA VAL A 18 -8.91 0.72 5.91
C VAL A 18 -8.70 -0.32 4.81
N MET A 19 -7.71 -1.21 4.96
CA MET A 19 -7.49 -2.31 4.01
C MET A 19 -8.69 -3.26 4.00
N ALA A 20 -9.13 -3.72 5.17
CA ALA A 20 -10.31 -4.57 5.30
C ALA A 20 -11.55 -3.90 4.68
N ALA A 21 -11.81 -2.63 4.97
CA ALA A 21 -12.97 -1.92 4.47
C ALA A 21 -12.98 -1.70 2.94
N THR A 22 -11.81 -1.61 2.30
CA THR A 22 -11.69 -1.32 0.86
C THR A 22 -11.42 -2.57 0.02
N ARG A 23 -10.80 -3.60 0.61
CA ARG A 23 -10.46 -4.86 -0.05
C ARG A 23 -11.56 -5.90 0.09
N ILE A 24 -12.32 -5.88 1.19
CA ILE A 24 -13.64 -6.51 1.18
C ILE A 24 -14.44 -5.65 0.23
N HIS A 25 -14.74 -6.17 -0.96
CA HIS A 25 -15.68 -5.54 -1.88
C HIS A 25 -17.07 -5.56 -1.22
N ILE A 26 -17.28 -4.68 -0.25
CA ILE A 26 -18.49 -4.64 0.56
C ILE A 26 -19.65 -4.41 -0.40
N SER A 27 -20.46 -5.45 -0.57
CA SER A 27 -21.69 -5.47 -1.36
C SER A 27 -22.69 -4.36 -0.98
N LEU A 28 -22.47 -3.63 0.12
CA LEU A 28 -23.28 -2.47 0.53
C LEU A 28 -22.91 -1.16 -0.19
N LEU A 29 -21.71 -1.04 -0.78
CA LEU A 29 -21.15 0.22 -1.30
C LEU A 29 -21.08 0.32 -2.84
N HIS A 30 -21.73 -0.57 -3.58
CA HIS A 30 -21.87 -0.50 -5.05
C HIS A 30 -20.58 -0.08 -5.79
N HIS A 31 -19.48 -0.83 -5.60
CA HIS A 31 -18.23 -0.62 -6.34
C HIS A 31 -17.60 0.79 -6.24
N ALA A 32 -18.07 1.65 -5.33
CA ALA A 32 -17.63 3.04 -5.26
C ALA A 32 -16.24 3.21 -4.63
N LEU A 33 -15.83 2.27 -3.77
CA LEU A 33 -14.51 2.28 -3.12
C LEU A 33 -13.58 1.28 -3.80
N TRP A 34 -12.53 1.84 -4.42
CA TRP A 34 -11.44 1.07 -4.99
C TRP A 34 -10.48 0.63 -3.89
N ASP A 35 -9.85 -0.54 -4.06
CA ASP A 35 -8.94 -1.14 -3.07
C ASP A 35 -7.75 -0.23 -2.74
N ALA A 36 -7.56 0.06 -1.44
CA ALA A 36 -6.48 0.91 -0.95
C ALA A 36 -5.17 0.16 -0.68
N SER A 37 -5.13 -1.17 -0.85
CA SER A 37 -4.02 -2.03 -0.43
C SER A 37 -2.65 -1.52 -0.87
N TRP A 38 -2.48 -1.12 -2.14
CA TRP A 38 -1.19 -0.65 -2.66
C TRP A 38 -0.71 0.62 -1.95
N ALA A 39 -1.62 1.56 -1.71
CA ALA A 39 -1.32 2.78 -0.97
C ALA A 39 -0.98 2.46 0.49
N ILE A 40 -1.69 1.52 1.09
CA ILE A 40 -1.47 1.07 2.47
C ILE A 40 -0.06 0.49 2.64
N PHE A 41 0.42 -0.36 1.73
CA PHE A 41 1.79 -0.88 1.82
C PHE A 41 2.85 0.22 1.70
N PHE A 42 2.65 1.20 0.82
CA PHE A 42 3.53 2.36 0.72
C PHE A 42 3.53 3.21 2.01
N LEU A 43 2.35 3.57 2.52
CA LEU A 43 2.18 4.37 3.73
C LEU A 43 2.67 3.64 4.99
N ALA A 44 2.45 2.33 5.06
CA ALA A 44 2.95 1.48 6.15
C ALA A 44 4.49 1.46 6.15
N GLY A 45 5.10 1.32 4.98
CA GLY A 45 6.55 1.48 4.81
C GLY A 45 7.05 2.83 5.32
N PHE A 46 6.35 3.91 4.96
CA PHE A 46 6.69 5.26 5.40
C PHE A 46 6.53 5.45 6.92
N TRP A 47 5.42 5.02 7.50
CA TRP A 47 5.11 5.32 8.89
C TRP A 47 5.66 4.32 9.92
N LEU A 48 5.78 3.04 9.58
CA LEU A 48 6.10 1.98 10.54
C LEU A 48 7.58 1.58 10.53
N ARG A 49 8.32 1.81 9.43
CA ARG A 49 9.74 1.43 9.32
C ARG A 49 10.75 2.51 9.72
N GLY A 50 10.37 3.79 9.69
CA GLY A 50 11.28 4.95 9.80
C GLY A 50 12.08 5.19 11.10
N ALA A 51 12.27 4.22 12.01
CA ALA A 51 12.94 4.47 13.30
C ALA A 51 13.78 3.29 13.84
N GLY A 52 14.86 2.93 13.14
CA GLY A 52 15.99 2.19 13.69
C GLY A 52 16.70 1.28 12.69
N ARG A 53 18.06 1.28 12.68
CA ARG A 53 18.92 0.39 11.87
C ARG A 53 18.72 -1.12 12.16
N ARG A 54 17.96 -1.46 13.20
CA ARG A 54 17.54 -2.84 13.56
C ARG A 54 16.03 -3.09 13.45
N ALA A 55 15.24 -2.18 12.88
CA ALA A 55 13.85 -2.46 12.54
C ALA A 55 13.76 -3.23 11.21
N GLY A 56 14.51 -4.33 11.11
CA GLY A 56 14.51 -5.20 9.93
C GLY A 56 13.16 -5.87 9.81
N LEU A 57 12.44 -5.71 8.70
CA LEU A 57 11.32 -6.59 8.37
C LEU A 57 10.32 -6.86 9.54
N ASN A 58 9.98 -5.83 10.32
CA ASN A 58 9.32 -6.01 11.61
C ASN A 58 7.78 -6.06 11.46
N TRP A 59 7.23 -7.28 11.53
CA TRP A 59 5.83 -7.74 11.71
C TRP A 59 4.71 -7.10 10.89
N ALA A 60 4.66 -5.78 10.72
CA ALA A 60 3.55 -5.10 10.05
C ALA A 60 3.42 -5.51 8.58
N PHE A 61 4.52 -5.64 7.83
CA PHE A 61 4.46 -6.15 6.45
C PHE A 61 3.86 -7.57 6.37
N PRO A 62 4.40 -8.59 7.06
CA PRO A 62 3.81 -9.92 6.99
C PRO A 62 2.40 -9.98 7.56
N LEU A 63 2.05 -9.20 8.59
CA LEU A 63 0.69 -9.13 9.12
C LEU A 63 -0.30 -8.52 8.12
N LEU A 64 0.05 -7.42 7.45
CA LEU A 64 -0.78 -6.85 6.38
C LEU A 64 -0.91 -7.82 5.20
N MET A 65 0.14 -8.59 4.89
CA MET A 65 0.04 -9.64 3.87
C MET A 65 -0.92 -10.76 4.28
N ILE A 66 -0.79 -11.25 5.53
CA ILE A 66 -1.70 -12.27 6.06
C ILE A 66 -3.14 -11.74 6.02
N GLU A 67 -3.36 -10.50 6.44
CA GLU A 67 -4.66 -9.85 6.37
C GLU A 67 -5.19 -9.79 4.93
N ALA A 68 -4.37 -9.40 3.95
CA ALA A 68 -4.78 -9.37 2.54
C ALA A 68 -5.21 -10.77 2.04
N VAL A 69 -4.46 -11.82 2.37
CA VAL A 69 -4.79 -13.20 1.99
C VAL A 69 -6.05 -13.69 2.71
N VAL A 70 -6.22 -13.36 3.98
CA VAL A 70 -7.42 -13.71 4.76
C VAL A 70 -8.65 -13.02 4.17
N ILE A 71 -8.55 -11.74 3.82
CA ILE A 71 -9.64 -11.02 3.16
C ILE A 71 -9.98 -11.68 1.82
N ASP A 72 -9.00 -11.96 0.98
CA ASP A 72 -9.22 -12.60 -0.32
C ASP A 72 -9.88 -13.98 -0.14
N TYR A 73 -9.44 -14.77 0.84
CA TYR A 73 -10.04 -16.05 1.19
C TYR A 73 -11.51 -15.90 1.61
N LEU A 74 -11.82 -14.98 2.51
CA LEU A 74 -13.19 -14.76 2.99
C LEU A 74 -14.12 -14.25 1.88
N VAL A 75 -13.65 -13.33 1.04
CA VAL A 75 -14.43 -12.77 -0.07
C VAL A 75 -14.73 -13.85 -1.11
N ILE A 76 -13.72 -14.62 -1.54
CA ILE A 76 -13.89 -15.64 -2.58
C ILE A 76 -14.77 -16.80 -2.08
N ASN A 77 -14.54 -17.32 -0.88
CA ASN A 77 -15.40 -18.37 -0.32
C ASN A 77 -16.81 -17.87 -0.04
N GLY A 78 -16.97 -16.60 0.35
CA GLY A 78 -18.28 -15.96 0.54
C GLY A 78 -19.11 -15.86 -0.75
N GLN A 79 -18.48 -15.94 -1.92
CA GLN A 79 -19.15 -16.03 -3.22
C GLN A 79 -19.54 -17.47 -3.60
N GLY A 80 -19.23 -18.47 -2.76
CA GLY A 80 -19.47 -19.89 -3.04
C GLY A 80 -18.44 -20.51 -4.00
N ILE A 81 -17.31 -19.85 -4.23
CA ILE A 81 -16.21 -20.32 -5.08
C ILE A 81 -15.08 -20.82 -4.18
N ASP A 82 -14.48 -21.97 -4.50
CA ASP A 82 -13.29 -22.44 -3.78
C ASP A 82 -12.11 -21.50 -4.04
N PHE A 83 -11.40 -21.09 -2.98
CA PHE A 83 -10.28 -20.14 -3.06
C PHE A 83 -9.24 -20.50 -4.12
N TRP A 84 -8.87 -21.78 -4.21
CA TRP A 84 -7.85 -22.25 -5.14
C TRP A 84 -8.34 -22.39 -6.58
N SER A 85 -9.66 -22.33 -6.79
CA SER A 85 -10.30 -22.39 -8.11
C SER A 85 -10.59 -21.01 -8.71
N HIS A 86 -10.46 -19.94 -7.92
CA HIS A 86 -10.75 -18.58 -8.39
C HIS A 86 -9.69 -18.08 -9.37
N TYR A 87 -10.09 -17.37 -10.42
CA TYR A 87 -9.19 -16.95 -11.50
C TYR A 87 -8.06 -15.99 -11.05
N CYS A 88 -8.24 -15.29 -9.92
CA CYS A 88 -7.20 -14.45 -9.30
C CYS A 88 -6.14 -15.26 -8.52
N VAL A 89 -6.44 -16.50 -8.15
CA VAL A 89 -5.58 -17.35 -7.33
C VAL A 89 -4.88 -18.36 -8.25
N SER A 90 -3.75 -17.93 -8.81
CA SER A 90 -2.87 -18.76 -9.64
C SER A 90 -1.44 -18.76 -9.10
N VAL A 91 -0.51 -19.37 -9.82
CA VAL A 91 0.94 -19.29 -9.47
C VAL A 91 1.40 -17.83 -9.33
N ALA A 92 0.78 -16.92 -10.09
CA ALA A 92 1.06 -15.49 -10.01
C ALA A 92 0.66 -14.85 -8.67
N TYR A 93 -0.25 -15.46 -7.89
CA TYR A 93 -0.69 -14.90 -6.60
C TYR A 93 0.47 -14.75 -5.60
N TRP A 94 1.47 -15.64 -5.68
CA TRP A 94 2.70 -15.52 -4.88
C TRP A 94 3.52 -14.26 -5.17
N PHE A 95 3.40 -13.69 -6.38
CA PHE A 95 4.07 -12.45 -6.77
C PHE A 95 3.44 -11.19 -6.12
N LEU A 96 2.31 -11.32 -5.42
CA LEU A 96 1.81 -10.23 -4.58
C LEU A 96 2.84 -9.83 -3.51
N VAL A 97 3.58 -10.79 -2.96
CA VAL A 97 4.60 -10.52 -1.93
C VAL A 97 5.70 -9.57 -2.45
N PRO A 98 6.44 -9.88 -3.53
CA PRO A 98 7.44 -8.95 -4.06
C PRO A 98 6.82 -7.65 -4.61
N SER A 99 5.59 -7.70 -5.13
CA SER A 99 4.88 -6.51 -5.60
C SER A 99 4.63 -5.52 -4.45
N TYR A 100 4.02 -5.98 -3.35
CA TYR A 100 3.70 -5.13 -2.21
C TYR A 100 4.94 -4.76 -1.41
N LEU A 101 5.95 -5.63 -1.41
CA LEU A 101 7.27 -5.31 -0.84
C LEU A 101 7.91 -4.12 -1.56
N SER A 102 7.76 -3.98 -2.88
CA SER A 102 8.30 -2.85 -3.62
C SER A 102 7.73 -1.51 -3.12
N LEU A 103 6.41 -1.44 -2.90
CA LEU A 103 5.71 -0.28 -2.33
C LEU A 103 6.17 0.02 -0.91
N TRP A 104 6.25 -1.01 -0.07
CA TRP A 104 6.76 -0.91 1.29
C TRP A 104 8.18 -0.33 1.32
N LEU A 105 9.06 -0.81 0.43
CA LEU A 105 10.44 -0.31 0.31
C LEU A 105 10.47 1.15 -0.18
N GLY A 106 9.59 1.54 -1.10
CA GLY A 106 9.44 2.92 -1.56
C GLY A 106 9.10 3.87 -0.41
N GLY A 107 8.06 3.56 0.36
CA GLY A 107 7.69 4.37 1.53
C GLY A 107 8.77 4.38 2.61
N SER A 108 9.42 3.23 2.84
CA SER A 108 10.53 3.11 3.79
C SER A 108 11.74 3.95 3.39
N TRP A 109 12.04 4.01 2.10
CA TRP A 109 13.10 4.85 1.55
C TRP A 109 12.75 6.32 1.75
N LEU A 110 11.52 6.74 1.47
CA LEU A 110 11.07 8.11 1.70
C LEU A 110 11.18 8.50 3.18
N ALA A 111 10.78 7.63 4.10
CA ALA A 111 10.85 7.89 5.54
C ALA A 111 12.29 8.12 6.04
N LYS A 112 13.27 7.47 5.41
CA LYS A 112 14.69 7.59 5.74
C LYS A 112 15.32 8.87 5.18
N HIS A 113 14.85 9.36 4.03
CA HIS A 113 15.49 10.47 3.30
C HIS A 113 14.70 11.79 3.35
N GLN A 114 13.48 11.80 3.88
CA GLN A 114 12.67 13.03 3.98
C GLN A 114 13.38 14.13 4.78
N ALA A 115 13.25 15.37 4.31
CA ALA A 115 13.79 16.58 4.93
C ALA A 115 12.69 17.43 5.59
N GLY A 116 11.64 16.78 6.13
CA GLY A 116 10.47 17.48 6.70
C GLY A 116 9.51 18.03 5.64
N LEU A 117 8.63 18.95 6.04
CA LEU A 117 7.61 19.55 5.17
C LEU A 117 8.21 20.58 4.20
N GLN A 118 8.93 20.11 3.19
CA GLN A 118 9.60 20.91 2.16
C GLN A 118 9.25 20.41 0.77
N LEU A 119 9.37 21.26 -0.24
CA LEU A 119 9.14 20.90 -1.64
C LEU A 119 10.06 19.76 -2.12
N GLN A 120 11.29 19.72 -1.60
CA GLN A 120 12.23 18.62 -1.86
C GLN A 120 11.66 17.27 -1.40
N THR A 121 11.05 17.21 -0.21
CA THR A 121 10.43 15.98 0.31
C THR A 121 9.22 15.57 -0.53
N LEU A 122 8.45 16.53 -1.06
CA LEU A 122 7.37 16.24 -2.00
C LEU A 122 7.92 15.61 -3.29
N GLY A 123 8.99 16.18 -3.87
CA GLY A 123 9.66 15.60 -5.03
C GLY A 123 10.17 14.18 -4.77
N MET A 124 10.80 13.95 -3.62
CA MET A 124 11.22 12.61 -3.19
C MET A 124 10.04 11.65 -3.02
N ALA A 125 8.92 12.13 -2.48
CA ALA A 125 7.72 11.32 -2.30
C ALA A 125 7.13 10.88 -3.64
N ILE A 126 7.05 11.79 -4.61
CA ILE A 126 6.59 11.50 -5.97
C ILE A 126 7.49 10.46 -6.62
N VAL A 127 8.82 10.64 -6.57
CA VAL A 127 9.77 9.69 -7.17
C VAL A 127 9.69 8.32 -6.50
N ALA A 128 9.69 8.27 -5.16
CA ALA A 128 9.58 7.02 -4.41
C ALA A 128 8.28 6.28 -4.73
N PHE A 129 7.17 7.01 -4.79
CA PHE A 129 5.87 6.47 -5.15
C PHE A 129 5.87 5.93 -6.58
N VAL A 130 6.24 6.73 -7.59
CA VAL A 130 6.19 6.30 -9.00
C VAL A 130 7.09 5.09 -9.25
N VAL A 131 8.32 5.08 -8.72
CA VAL A 131 9.25 3.95 -8.92
C VAL A 131 8.72 2.68 -8.26
N SER A 132 8.29 2.75 -7.00
CA SER A 132 7.79 1.57 -6.29
C SER A 132 6.45 1.08 -6.83
N TRP A 133 5.55 2.00 -7.19
CA TRP A 133 4.28 1.69 -7.84
C TRP A 133 4.49 1.02 -9.20
N THR A 134 5.42 1.52 -10.02
CA THR A 134 5.75 0.92 -11.33
C THR A 134 6.28 -0.49 -11.16
N ALA A 135 7.17 -0.71 -10.19
CA ALA A 135 7.67 -2.05 -9.87
C ALA A 135 6.54 -2.99 -9.42
N CYS A 136 5.65 -2.54 -8.52
CA CYS A 136 4.47 -3.30 -8.10
C CYS A 136 3.56 -3.64 -9.27
N TYR A 137 3.29 -2.66 -10.14
CA TYR A 137 2.42 -2.82 -11.30
C TYR A 137 2.98 -3.86 -12.28
N LEU A 138 4.26 -3.74 -12.64
CA LEU A 138 4.91 -4.69 -13.56
C LEU A 138 5.02 -6.10 -12.97
N LEU A 139 5.34 -6.22 -11.68
CA LEU A 139 5.45 -7.53 -11.02
C LEU A 139 4.08 -8.22 -10.93
N SER A 140 3.04 -7.52 -10.48
CA SER A 140 1.70 -8.09 -10.33
C SER A 140 1.04 -8.37 -11.68
N ASN A 141 1.00 -7.39 -12.59
CA ASN A 141 0.39 -7.55 -13.91
C ASN A 141 1.19 -8.55 -14.77
N GLY A 142 2.52 -8.43 -14.81
CA GLY A 142 3.38 -9.31 -15.59
C GLY A 142 3.33 -10.76 -15.12
N SER A 143 3.43 -11.01 -13.81
CA SER A 143 3.32 -12.38 -13.30
C SER A 143 1.96 -12.98 -13.61
N PHE A 144 0.87 -12.22 -13.45
CA PHE A 144 -0.47 -12.69 -13.80
C PHE A 144 -0.59 -13.02 -15.29
N TYR A 145 -0.16 -12.12 -16.17
CA TYR A 145 -0.24 -12.33 -17.61
C TYR A 145 0.54 -13.57 -18.07
N TRP A 146 1.77 -13.75 -17.58
CA TRP A 146 2.67 -14.80 -18.07
C TRP A 146 2.49 -16.15 -17.37
N LEU A 147 2.09 -16.18 -16.10
CA LEU A 147 2.04 -17.41 -15.30
C LEU A 147 0.63 -17.91 -14.99
N SER A 148 -0.40 -17.06 -15.09
CA SER A 148 -1.77 -17.46 -14.73
C SER A 148 -2.39 -18.35 -15.79
N ALA A 149 -3.05 -19.43 -15.36
CA ALA A 149 -3.86 -20.27 -16.25
C ALA A 149 -5.09 -19.52 -16.81
N SER A 150 -5.48 -18.42 -16.17
CA SER A 150 -6.60 -17.57 -16.58
C SER A 150 -6.33 -16.77 -17.86
N VAL A 151 -5.06 -16.67 -18.32
CA VAL A 151 -4.69 -16.01 -19.57
C VAL A 151 -4.46 -17.05 -20.66
N PRO A 152 -5.28 -17.06 -21.74
CA PRO A 152 -5.17 -18.04 -22.83
C PRO A 152 -3.81 -18.03 -23.54
N LEU A 153 -3.45 -19.19 -24.10
CA LEU A 153 -2.28 -19.34 -24.98
C LEU A 153 -2.70 -19.15 -26.45
N PRO A 154 -1.83 -18.60 -27.32
CA PRO A 154 -0.46 -18.15 -27.05
C PRO A 154 -0.40 -16.74 -26.44
N ARG A 155 0.52 -16.54 -25.50
CA ARG A 155 0.80 -15.23 -24.90
C ARG A 155 1.83 -14.47 -25.73
N SER A 156 1.62 -13.18 -25.93
CA SER A 156 2.55 -12.30 -26.64
C SER A 156 2.91 -11.07 -25.82
N SER A 157 4.09 -10.50 -26.06
CA SER A 157 4.50 -9.25 -25.42
C SER A 157 3.61 -8.08 -25.85
N ALA A 158 3.16 -8.03 -27.11
CA ALA A 158 2.27 -6.99 -27.60
C ALA A 158 0.92 -6.95 -26.85
N ALA A 159 0.28 -8.11 -26.65
CA ALA A 159 -0.97 -8.19 -25.91
C ALA A 159 -0.77 -7.90 -24.41
N TRP A 160 0.39 -8.25 -23.84
CA TRP A 160 0.74 -7.84 -22.48
C TRP A 160 0.88 -6.32 -22.35
N PHE A 161 1.58 -5.66 -23.29
CA PHE A 161 1.74 -4.21 -23.29
C PHE A 161 0.42 -3.47 -23.47
N ALA A 162 -0.49 -3.98 -24.31
CA ALA A 162 -1.84 -3.44 -24.43
C ALA A 162 -2.59 -3.53 -23.08
N ASN A 163 -2.56 -4.70 -22.45
CA ASN A 163 -3.16 -4.91 -21.13
C ASN A 163 -2.55 -4.00 -20.05
N LEU A 164 -1.24 -3.80 -20.06
CA LEU A 164 -0.57 -2.84 -19.18
C LEU A 164 -1.13 -1.43 -19.38
N GLY A 165 -1.39 -1.02 -20.62
CA GLY A 165 -1.96 0.30 -20.93
C GLY A 165 -3.38 0.47 -20.41
N ASP A 166 -4.24 -0.53 -20.62
CA ASP A 166 -5.66 -0.50 -20.24
C ASP A 166 -5.87 -0.27 -18.73
N TRP A 167 -4.99 -0.86 -17.91
CA TRP A 167 -5.11 -0.82 -16.45
C TRP A 167 -4.19 0.19 -15.78
N TYR A 168 -3.29 0.85 -16.51
CA TYR A 168 -2.26 1.71 -15.91
C TYR A 168 -2.88 2.87 -15.12
N LEU A 169 -3.76 3.63 -15.78
CA LEU A 169 -4.30 4.87 -15.22
C LEU A 169 -5.25 4.62 -14.03
N PRO A 170 -6.22 3.67 -14.09
CA PRO A 170 -7.09 3.38 -12.95
C PRO A 170 -6.31 2.95 -11.69
N PHE A 171 -5.30 2.09 -11.83
CA PHE A 171 -4.47 1.65 -10.71
C PHE A 171 -3.61 2.79 -10.16
N LEU A 172 -3.05 3.63 -11.04
CA LEU A 172 -2.23 4.76 -10.62
C LEU A 172 -3.07 5.79 -9.87
N GLN A 173 -4.22 6.18 -10.42
CA GLN A 173 -5.12 7.19 -9.83
C GLN A 173 -5.62 6.75 -8.47
N THR A 174 -6.11 5.51 -8.35
CA THR A 174 -6.59 4.95 -7.09
C THR A 174 -5.49 4.97 -6.04
N THR A 175 -4.31 4.46 -6.38
CA THR A 175 -3.20 4.39 -5.42
C THR A 175 -2.73 5.79 -5.03
N ALA A 176 -2.60 6.70 -6.01
CA ALA A 176 -2.19 8.08 -5.77
C ALA A 176 -3.18 8.83 -4.88
N LEU A 177 -4.49 8.62 -5.06
CA LEU A 177 -5.53 9.23 -4.23
C LEU A 177 -5.35 8.85 -2.75
N TYR A 178 -5.24 7.56 -2.44
CA TYR A 178 -5.07 7.11 -1.06
C TYR A 178 -3.70 7.52 -0.47
N VAL A 179 -2.63 7.53 -1.27
CA VAL A 179 -1.33 8.06 -0.83
C VAL A 179 -1.42 9.56 -0.55
N ALA A 180 -2.14 10.34 -1.37
CA ALA A 180 -2.36 11.76 -1.15
C ALA A 180 -3.17 12.02 0.12
N ILE A 181 -4.23 11.24 0.38
CA ILE A 181 -4.98 11.30 1.65
C ILE A 181 -4.05 11.03 2.84
N GLY A 182 -3.20 9.99 2.74
CA GLY A 182 -2.19 9.70 3.76
C GLY A 182 -1.20 10.84 3.95
N ALA A 183 -0.76 11.49 2.87
CA ALA A 183 0.14 12.64 2.92
C ALA A 183 -0.51 13.85 3.61
N VAL A 184 -1.77 14.17 3.28
CA VAL A 184 -2.53 15.23 3.95
C VAL A 184 -2.67 14.95 5.44
N ALA A 185 -3.05 13.72 5.82
CA ALA A 185 -3.13 13.29 7.21
C ALA A 185 -1.77 13.44 7.93
N HIS A 186 -0.66 13.11 7.24
CA HIS A 186 0.67 13.29 7.78
C HIS A 186 1.00 14.77 8.05
N VAL A 187 0.73 15.65 7.07
CA VAL A 187 0.94 17.09 7.21
C VAL A 187 0.14 17.63 8.39
N LEU A 188 -1.17 17.36 8.44
CA LEU A 188 -2.04 17.81 9.53
C LEU A 188 -1.52 17.34 10.90
N ALA A 189 -1.19 16.05 11.04
CA ALA A 189 -0.66 15.50 12.28
C ALA A 189 0.66 16.16 12.70
N THR A 190 1.55 16.46 11.75
CA THR A 190 2.81 17.15 12.05
C THR A 190 2.60 18.62 12.45
N GLN A 191 1.66 19.32 11.84
CA GLN A 191 1.35 20.71 12.19
C GLN A 191 0.68 20.83 13.56
N VAL A 192 -0.29 19.95 13.87
CA VAL A 192 -0.92 19.88 15.20
C VAL A 192 0.11 19.56 16.27
N SER A 193 1.00 18.59 16.03
CA SER A 193 2.08 18.25 16.97
C SER A 193 3.03 19.41 17.24
N ARG A 194 3.37 20.21 16.21
CA ARG A 194 4.18 21.43 16.37
C ARG A 194 3.45 22.50 17.18
N ALA A 195 2.16 22.73 16.91
CA ALA A 195 1.36 23.71 17.64
C ALA A 195 1.27 23.36 19.14
N LEU A 196 0.97 22.10 19.46
CA LEU A 196 0.89 21.62 20.85
C LEU A 196 2.24 21.71 21.57
N GLN A 197 3.36 21.53 20.86
CA GLN A 197 4.69 21.70 21.43
C GLN A 197 5.01 23.17 21.72
N ALA A 198 4.61 24.09 20.83
CA ALA A 198 4.78 25.52 21.02
C ALA A 198 3.97 26.04 22.22
N GLU A 199 2.71 25.60 22.39
CA GLU A 199 1.90 25.95 23.57
C GLU A 199 2.54 25.46 24.87
N ARG A 200 3.00 24.20 24.91
CA ARG A 200 3.67 23.63 26.10
C ARG A 200 4.97 24.34 26.45
N ALA A 201 5.69 24.87 25.46
CA ALA A 201 6.92 25.63 25.68
C ALA A 201 6.64 27.06 26.21
N GLY A 202 5.43 27.59 26.00
CA GLY A 202 5.02 28.93 26.44
C GLY A 202 4.36 29.01 27.83
N LEU A 203 4.07 27.87 28.48
CA LEU A 203 3.50 27.85 29.83
C LEU A 203 4.60 28.12 30.90
N PRO A 204 4.41 29.08 31.82
CA PRO A 204 5.31 29.23 32.97
C PRO A 204 5.27 27.97 33.84
N ARG A 205 6.44 27.53 34.32
CA ARG A 205 6.61 26.34 35.17
C ARG A 205 6.18 26.59 36.61
#